data_AF-A0A8S3FCF7-F1
#
_entry.id   AF-A0A8S3FCF7-F1
#
_cell.length_a   1.000
_cell.length_b   1.000
_cell.length_c   1.000
_cell.angle_alpha   90.00
_cell.angle_beta   90.00
_cell.angle_gamma   90.00
#
_symmetry.space_group_name_H-M   'P 1'
#
loop_
_entity.id
_entity.type
_entity.pdbx_description
1 polymer ?
#
loop_
_entity_poly.entity_id
_entity_poly.type
_entity_poly.pdbx_seq_one_letter_code
_entity_poly.pdbx_strand_id
1 'polypeptide(L)'
;MLDSQGDISIIFPAAPGSYADTSWGTVSWALDCIGGTFNPQLSIGPCVLCPQGNSTNGLTGQSICVSCEVDAFCPTGAAFGNISTSSSILTSAGQALAYPVSPQSVRFDNILMQNMFYLRSPMSGHCVLVSAFFWALIVIALGIVIVFVMITLKYYVRNTQLKVTRKRVTRLLKQTDFIGEGELWMGGIATISIAILATFAYIFSSAYFQRYPIERVNSPANFACDTTLTNAQFSSGLMSLTVSPNDDQVPMFNLLNAQQLTVHLDLTNTLFTCSDSVTLMQNRGASQLLIPSTCVESNGSLSISAVLPSHVVTLQLSLTGIEIIGGFGFGLTGPGAYQEEDTLDGIYTLADLDLNQAFSVSGRILSQQPSFAVQLSKLVNRTYPLDENDATEFSAIWTAYTSYDINQNFIDENDYKYVTSLGTTITIGI
;
A
#
# COMPACT_ATOMS: atom_id res chain seq x y z
N MET A 1 -0.43 -21.77 -53.91
CA MET A 1 -0.90 -20.38 -54.18
C MET A 1 0.17 -19.68 -55.00
N LEU A 2 -0.16 -18.66 -55.79
CA LEU A 2 0.86 -17.82 -56.44
C LEU A 2 1.19 -16.67 -55.49
N ASP A 3 2.46 -16.40 -55.26
CA ASP A 3 2.87 -15.22 -54.49
C ASP A 3 2.76 -13.92 -55.31
N SER A 4 3.11 -12.78 -54.72
CA SER A 4 3.06 -11.47 -55.37
C SER A 4 4.05 -11.29 -56.53
N GLN A 5 4.95 -12.27 -56.74
CA GLN A 5 5.95 -12.31 -57.79
C GLN A 5 5.60 -13.33 -58.88
N GLY A 6 4.53 -14.13 -58.67
CA GLY A 6 4.06 -15.14 -59.62
C GLY A 6 4.67 -16.53 -59.40
N ASP A 7 5.35 -16.76 -58.27
CA ASP A 7 5.94 -18.06 -57.95
C ASP A 7 4.92 -18.99 -57.29
N ILE A 8 5.05 -20.29 -57.57
CA ILE A 8 4.16 -21.33 -57.03
C ILE A 8 4.58 -21.67 -55.60
N SER A 9 3.88 -21.14 -54.61
CA SER A 9 3.97 -21.60 -53.23
C SER A 9 3.23 -22.94 -53.10
N ILE A 10 4.00 -24.02 -52.90
CA ILE A 10 3.48 -25.32 -52.54
C ILE A 10 3.29 -25.33 -51.03
N ILE A 11 2.04 -25.37 -50.61
CA ILE A 11 1.67 -25.37 -49.20
C ILE A 11 1.13 -26.74 -48.87
N PHE A 12 1.84 -27.47 -48.01
CA PHE A 12 1.38 -28.75 -47.52
C PHE A 12 0.23 -28.53 -46.52
N PRO A 13 -0.81 -29.38 -46.52
CA PRO A 13 -1.87 -29.30 -45.53
C PRO A 13 -1.28 -29.46 -44.13
N ALA A 14 -1.57 -28.50 -43.25
CA ALA A 14 -1.19 -28.56 -41.85
C ALA A 14 -2.31 -29.25 -41.04
N ALA A 15 -1.92 -30.05 -40.05
CA ALA A 15 -2.87 -30.58 -39.08
C ALA A 15 -3.43 -29.43 -38.21
N PRO A 16 -4.61 -29.59 -37.58
CA PRO A 16 -5.12 -28.60 -36.64
C PRO A 16 -4.10 -28.42 -35.51
N GLY A 17 -3.91 -27.17 -35.07
CA GLY A 17 -2.90 -26.80 -34.09
C GLY A 17 -1.53 -26.42 -34.65
N SER A 18 -1.34 -26.49 -35.97
CA SER A 18 -0.14 -25.99 -36.64
C SER A 18 -0.49 -24.84 -37.61
N TYR A 19 0.47 -23.95 -37.88
CA TYR A 19 0.39 -22.90 -38.89
C TYR A 19 1.51 -23.05 -39.92
N ALA A 20 1.36 -22.43 -41.08
CA ALA A 20 2.40 -22.45 -42.09
C ALA A 20 3.29 -21.21 -41.95
N ASP A 21 4.58 -21.42 -41.68
CA ASP A 21 5.55 -20.33 -41.73
C ASP A 21 5.91 -20.03 -43.19
N THR A 22 5.64 -18.80 -43.62
CA THR A 22 5.89 -18.33 -44.99
C THR A 22 7.16 -17.51 -45.10
N SER A 23 8.00 -17.46 -44.05
CA SER A 23 9.19 -16.62 -44.00
C SER A 23 10.31 -17.00 -44.98
N TRP A 24 10.19 -18.15 -45.69
CA TRP A 24 11.17 -18.60 -46.70
C TRP A 24 10.42 -19.08 -47.95
N GLY A 25 10.72 -18.49 -49.11
CA GLY A 25 9.96 -18.65 -50.36
C GLY A 25 9.67 -20.09 -50.82
N THR A 26 8.63 -20.22 -51.65
CA THR A 26 8.13 -21.42 -52.38
C THR A 26 7.74 -22.67 -51.58
N VAL A 27 8.24 -22.91 -50.37
CA VAL A 27 7.90 -24.09 -49.53
C VAL A 27 7.69 -23.68 -48.07
N SER A 28 6.45 -23.78 -47.59
CA SER A 28 6.10 -23.53 -46.20
C SER A 28 6.02 -24.85 -45.40
N TRP A 29 6.60 -24.87 -44.21
CA TRP A 29 6.52 -26.00 -43.28
C TRP A 29 5.44 -25.75 -42.23
N ALA A 30 4.82 -26.82 -41.73
CA ALA A 30 3.88 -26.73 -40.62
C ALA A 30 4.67 -26.62 -39.29
N LEU A 31 4.47 -25.51 -38.57
CA LEU A 31 4.98 -25.30 -37.22
C LEU A 31 3.82 -25.32 -36.23
N ASP A 32 4.06 -25.87 -35.04
CA ASP A 32 3.05 -25.91 -33.99
C ASP A 32 2.76 -24.50 -33.45
N CYS A 33 1.49 -24.25 -33.15
CA CYS A 33 1.09 -23.05 -32.43
C CYS A 33 1.75 -23.03 -31.05
N ILE A 34 2.31 -21.88 -30.68
CA ILE A 34 2.89 -21.67 -29.35
C ILE A 34 1.80 -21.70 -28.28
N GLY A 35 2.18 -21.93 -27.02
CA GLY A 35 1.20 -21.92 -25.94
C GLY A 35 0.51 -20.57 -25.79
N GLY A 36 -0.75 -20.60 -25.37
CA GLY A 36 -1.63 -19.43 -25.40
C GLY A 36 -2.25 -19.14 -26.78
N THR A 37 -1.86 -19.88 -27.83
CA THR A 37 -2.46 -19.79 -29.16
C THR A 37 -3.00 -21.14 -29.64
N PHE A 38 -3.95 -21.10 -30.58
CA PHE A 38 -4.52 -22.30 -31.19
C PHE A 38 -4.85 -22.07 -32.67
N ASN A 39 -4.91 -23.16 -33.43
CA ASN A 39 -5.46 -23.14 -34.80
C ASN A 39 -6.53 -24.25 -34.95
N PRO A 40 -7.83 -23.89 -34.99
CA PRO A 40 -8.90 -24.88 -35.08
C PRO A 40 -9.09 -25.43 -36.50
N GLN A 41 -8.45 -24.84 -37.51
CA GLN A 41 -8.66 -25.19 -38.90
C GLN A 41 -7.60 -26.16 -39.41
N LEU A 42 -7.99 -27.03 -40.35
CA LEU A 42 -7.10 -27.83 -41.20
C LEU A 42 -6.43 -26.96 -42.30
N SER A 43 -6.20 -25.68 -42.01
CA SER A 43 -5.88 -24.65 -43.00
C SER A 43 -4.64 -23.85 -42.60
N ILE A 44 -4.09 -23.12 -43.58
CA ILE A 44 -2.84 -22.35 -43.59
C ILE A 44 -2.99 -21.03 -42.81
N GLY A 45 -3.93 -20.96 -41.86
CA GLY A 45 -4.19 -19.76 -41.08
C GLY A 45 -3.11 -19.51 -40.02
N PRO A 46 -2.86 -18.25 -39.64
CA PRO A 46 -2.02 -17.95 -38.48
C PRO A 46 -2.68 -18.46 -37.20
N CYS A 47 -1.87 -18.80 -36.19
CA CYS A 47 -2.39 -19.12 -34.86
C CYS A 47 -3.13 -17.91 -34.27
N VAL A 48 -4.22 -18.18 -33.57
CA VAL A 48 -5.06 -17.16 -32.92
C VAL A 48 -4.87 -17.26 -31.42
N LEU A 49 -4.89 -16.12 -30.70
CA LEU A 49 -4.82 -16.10 -29.24
C LEU A 49 -6.02 -16.84 -28.64
N CYS A 50 -5.80 -17.59 -27.55
CA CYS A 50 -6.91 -18.10 -26.76
C CYS A 50 -7.73 -16.93 -26.22
N PRO A 51 -9.07 -16.97 -26.32
CA PRO A 51 -9.92 -15.93 -25.77
C PRO A 51 -9.79 -15.88 -24.25
N GLN A 52 -10.07 -14.72 -23.65
CA GLN A 52 -10.07 -14.54 -22.21
C GLN A 52 -10.93 -15.62 -21.51
N GLY A 53 -10.41 -16.18 -20.42
CA GLY A 53 -11.05 -17.28 -19.70
C GLY A 53 -10.74 -18.68 -20.23
N ASN A 54 -9.99 -18.78 -21.34
CA ASN A 54 -9.48 -20.05 -21.86
C ASN A 54 -7.95 -20.06 -21.99
N SER A 55 -7.34 -21.26 -21.92
CA SER A 55 -5.90 -21.45 -22.05
C SER A 55 -5.53 -22.69 -22.88
N THR A 56 -4.24 -22.90 -23.13
CA THR A 56 -3.70 -24.12 -23.74
C THR A 56 -3.13 -25.12 -22.73
N ASN A 57 -3.26 -24.85 -21.42
CA ASN A 57 -2.64 -25.64 -20.33
C ASN A 57 -1.12 -25.87 -20.49
N GLY A 58 -0.41 -24.89 -21.02
CA GLY A 58 1.05 -24.93 -21.22
C GLY A 58 1.48 -25.81 -22.40
N LEU A 59 0.53 -26.32 -23.20
CA LEU A 59 0.83 -27.15 -24.37
C LEU A 59 0.96 -26.30 -25.63
N THR A 60 1.84 -26.74 -26.54
CA THR A 60 1.94 -26.27 -27.92
C THR A 60 1.09 -27.15 -28.85
N GLY A 61 0.89 -26.72 -30.09
CA GLY A 61 0.20 -27.52 -31.11
C GLY A 61 -1.31 -27.68 -30.88
N GLN A 62 -1.93 -26.78 -30.11
CA GLN A 62 -3.33 -26.94 -29.72
C GLN A 62 -4.29 -26.52 -30.83
N SER A 63 -5.31 -27.34 -31.07
CA SER A 63 -6.42 -27.04 -31.99
C SER A 63 -7.65 -26.44 -31.31
N ILE A 64 -7.65 -26.41 -29.98
CA ILE A 64 -8.73 -25.86 -29.14
C ILE A 64 -8.16 -25.30 -27.84
N CYS A 65 -8.77 -24.24 -27.32
CA CYS A 65 -8.48 -23.75 -25.96
C CYS A 65 -9.47 -24.36 -24.96
N VAL A 66 -8.97 -24.68 -23.77
CA VAL A 66 -9.78 -25.20 -22.66
C VAL A 66 -10.11 -24.11 -21.66
N SER A 67 -11.27 -24.19 -21.02
CA SER A 67 -11.67 -23.20 -20.00
C SER A 67 -10.74 -23.25 -18.79
N CYS A 68 -10.38 -22.06 -18.28
CA CYS A 68 -9.60 -21.89 -17.06
C CYS A 68 -10.42 -22.19 -15.80
N GLU A 69 -9.74 -22.37 -14.67
CA GLU A 69 -10.39 -22.55 -13.37
C GLU A 69 -11.12 -21.26 -12.93
N VAL A 70 -12.17 -21.41 -12.13
CA VAL A 70 -13.14 -20.34 -11.78
C VAL A 70 -12.49 -19.13 -11.09
N ASP A 71 -11.35 -19.33 -10.42
CA ASP A 71 -10.60 -18.28 -9.70
C ASP A 71 -9.18 -18.05 -10.25
N ALA A 72 -8.92 -18.50 -11.48
CA ALA A 72 -7.61 -18.36 -12.11
C ALA A 72 -7.46 -17.06 -12.92
N PHE A 73 -6.27 -16.48 -12.86
CA PHE A 73 -5.82 -15.41 -13.72
C PHE A 73 -5.59 -15.94 -15.14
N CYS A 74 -6.59 -15.71 -15.99
CA CYS A 74 -6.65 -16.24 -17.34
C CYS A 74 -6.93 -15.12 -18.35
N PRO A 75 -5.92 -14.29 -18.66
CA PRO A 75 -6.01 -13.23 -19.68
C PRO A 75 -6.15 -13.80 -21.09
N THR A 76 -6.39 -12.93 -22.07
CA THR A 76 -6.28 -13.31 -23.49
C THR A 76 -4.88 -13.86 -23.76
N GLY A 77 -4.77 -14.93 -24.55
CA GLY A 77 -3.48 -15.55 -24.83
C GLY A 77 -2.90 -16.34 -23.65
N ALA A 78 -3.69 -16.70 -22.64
CA ALA A 78 -3.22 -17.48 -21.50
C ALA A 78 -2.64 -18.83 -21.93
N ALA A 79 -1.37 -19.08 -21.62
CA ALA A 79 -0.78 -20.40 -21.70
C ALA A 79 -1.29 -21.31 -20.57
N PHE A 80 -1.40 -20.78 -19.35
CA PHE A 80 -1.78 -21.55 -18.15
C PHE A 80 -3.16 -21.12 -17.62
N GLY A 81 -3.96 -22.10 -17.18
CA GLY A 81 -5.33 -21.89 -16.71
C GLY A 81 -5.56 -22.05 -15.20
N ASN A 82 -4.49 -22.17 -14.41
CA ASN A 82 -4.52 -22.49 -12.98
C ASN A 82 -3.72 -21.50 -12.10
N ILE A 83 -3.34 -20.34 -12.63
CA ILE A 83 -2.63 -19.30 -11.87
C ILE A 83 -3.64 -18.61 -10.95
N SER A 84 -3.48 -18.67 -9.63
CA SER A 84 -4.45 -18.06 -8.72
C SER A 84 -4.46 -16.52 -8.83
N THR A 85 -5.66 -15.92 -8.89
CA THR A 85 -5.86 -14.46 -8.84
C THR A 85 -5.41 -13.82 -7.52
N SER A 86 -5.29 -14.60 -6.43
CA SER A 86 -4.78 -14.15 -5.13
C SER A 86 -3.28 -14.36 -4.95
N SER A 87 -2.56 -14.76 -6.00
CA SER A 87 -1.11 -14.87 -5.96
C SER A 87 -0.48 -13.51 -5.64
N SER A 88 0.60 -13.52 -4.84
CA SER A 88 1.35 -12.32 -4.45
C SER A 88 1.90 -11.52 -5.63
N ILE A 89 2.02 -12.17 -6.79
CA ILE A 89 2.49 -11.59 -8.05
C ILE A 89 1.44 -10.63 -8.66
N LEU A 90 0.16 -10.86 -8.37
CA LEU A 90 -0.96 -10.05 -8.88
C LEU A 90 -1.47 -9.01 -7.86
N THR A 91 -0.97 -9.04 -6.63
CA THR A 91 -1.35 -8.06 -5.60
C THR A 91 -0.52 -6.79 -5.72
N SER A 92 -1.19 -5.65 -5.87
CA SER A 92 -0.52 -4.35 -5.79
C SER A 92 -0.51 -3.87 -4.34
N ALA A 93 0.67 -3.60 -3.80
CA ALA A 93 0.89 -2.98 -2.51
C ALA A 93 1.62 -1.66 -2.71
N GLY A 94 0.93 -0.55 -2.44
CA GLY A 94 1.53 0.77 -2.38
C GLY A 94 1.87 1.15 -0.95
N GLN A 95 3.06 1.70 -0.71
CA GLN A 95 3.38 2.34 0.56
C GLN A 95 2.67 3.69 0.63
N ALA A 96 1.51 3.71 1.29
CA ALA A 96 0.80 4.94 1.60
C ALA A 96 0.90 5.20 3.11
N LEU A 97 1.67 6.20 3.48
CA LEU A 97 1.60 6.83 4.80
C LEU A 97 1.35 8.32 4.58
N ALA A 98 0.08 8.72 4.73
CA ALA A 98 -0.21 10.10 5.05
C ALA A 98 0.16 10.27 6.53
N TYR A 99 1.27 10.95 6.82
CA TYR A 99 1.42 11.54 8.15
C TYR A 99 0.14 12.34 8.43
N PRO A 100 -0.44 12.25 9.65
CA PRO A 100 -1.65 13.00 9.99
C PRO A 100 -1.41 14.50 9.83
N VAL A 101 -2.43 15.34 10.05
CA VAL A 101 -2.19 16.79 10.09
C VAL A 101 -1.55 17.16 11.42
N SER A 102 -0.44 17.89 11.40
CA SER A 102 0.23 18.29 12.65
C SER A 102 -0.64 19.24 13.46
N PRO A 103 -0.63 19.16 14.81
CA PRO A 103 -1.33 20.12 15.65
C PRO A 103 -0.87 21.56 15.37
N GLN A 104 -1.79 22.52 15.38
CA GLN A 104 -1.45 23.95 15.17
C GLN A 104 -0.74 24.59 16.37
N SER A 105 -0.86 24.00 17.56
CA SER A 105 -0.21 24.49 18.77
C SER A 105 1.17 23.87 18.94
N VAL A 106 2.13 24.67 19.41
CA VAL A 106 3.49 24.22 19.80
C VAL A 106 3.58 23.79 21.27
N ARG A 107 2.58 24.14 22.09
CA ARG A 107 2.57 23.78 23.52
C ARG A 107 1.81 22.48 23.73
N PHE A 108 2.46 21.49 24.34
CA PHE A 108 1.90 20.18 24.64
C PHE A 108 0.55 20.25 25.36
N ASP A 109 0.44 21.05 26.41
CA ASP A 109 -0.80 21.17 27.20
C ASP A 109 -2.00 21.62 26.36
N ASN A 110 -1.77 22.52 25.41
CA ASN A 110 -2.80 23.00 24.50
C ASN A 110 -3.21 21.92 23.50
N ILE A 111 -2.24 21.15 22.99
CA ILE A 111 -2.50 20.02 22.08
C ILE A 111 -3.33 18.95 22.80
N LEU A 112 -2.92 18.58 24.02
CA LEU A 112 -3.62 17.63 24.87
C LEU A 112 -5.06 18.08 25.14
N MET A 113 -5.26 19.33 25.57
CA MET A 113 -6.58 19.89 25.83
C MET A 113 -7.44 19.95 24.58
N GLN A 114 -6.89 20.37 23.44
CA GLN A 114 -7.61 20.43 22.17
C GLN A 114 -8.08 19.03 21.76
N ASN A 115 -7.21 18.03 21.84
CA ASN A 115 -7.51 16.66 21.43
C ASN A 115 -8.47 15.94 22.39
N MET A 116 -8.41 16.24 23.69
CA MET A 116 -9.32 15.69 24.70
C MET A 116 -10.78 16.14 24.47
N PHE A 117 -10.99 17.35 23.94
CA PHE A 117 -12.31 17.90 23.65
C PHE A 117 -12.69 17.88 22.16
N TYR A 118 -11.83 17.35 21.29
CA TYR A 118 -12.09 17.33 19.86
C TYR A 118 -13.19 16.33 19.49
N LEU A 119 -14.23 16.82 18.83
CA LEU A 119 -15.37 16.04 18.35
C LEU A 119 -15.39 16.11 16.82
N ARG A 120 -14.96 15.03 16.16
CA ARG A 120 -15.01 14.93 14.69
C ARG A 120 -16.42 14.57 14.24
N SER A 121 -16.95 15.30 13.25
CA SER A 121 -18.22 14.96 12.58
C SER A 121 -17.94 14.04 11.38
N PRO A 122 -18.70 12.96 11.17
CA PRO A 122 -19.89 12.52 11.93
C PRO A 122 -19.53 11.80 13.24
N MET A 123 -20.32 12.06 14.30
CA MET A 123 -20.13 11.43 15.61
C MET A 123 -20.50 9.95 15.57
N SER A 124 -19.49 9.08 15.64
CA SER A 124 -19.71 7.65 15.90
C SER A 124 -20.16 7.44 17.35
N GLY A 125 -20.93 6.38 17.63
CA GLY A 125 -21.33 6.04 19.00
C GLY A 125 -20.12 5.81 19.93
N HIS A 126 -19.02 5.33 19.37
CA HIS A 126 -17.72 5.23 20.04
C HIS A 126 -17.18 6.61 20.47
N CYS A 127 -17.20 7.60 19.58
CA CYS A 127 -16.73 8.95 19.87
C CYS A 127 -17.52 9.61 21.01
N VAL A 128 -18.82 9.37 21.11
CA VAL A 128 -19.64 9.90 22.22
C VAL A 128 -19.21 9.31 23.56
N LEU A 129 -19.01 7.98 23.64
CA LEU A 129 -18.62 7.31 24.89
C LEU A 129 -17.20 7.65 25.35
N VAL A 130 -16.32 7.94 24.40
CA VAL A 130 -14.91 8.22 24.64
C VAL A 130 -14.63 9.71 24.85
N SER A 131 -15.55 10.61 24.47
CA SER A 131 -15.36 12.05 24.61
C SER A 131 -15.41 12.52 26.07
N ALA A 132 -14.42 13.31 26.49
CA ALA A 132 -14.42 14.01 27.78
C ALA A 132 -15.64 14.91 27.95
N PHE A 133 -16.13 15.49 26.86
CA PHE A 133 -17.30 16.38 26.86
C PHE A 133 -18.59 15.63 27.26
N PHE A 134 -18.74 14.38 26.82
CA PHE A 134 -19.89 13.55 27.19
C PHE A 134 -19.89 13.22 28.69
N TRP A 135 -18.74 12.83 29.25
CA TRP A 135 -18.61 12.59 30.68
C TRP A 135 -18.82 13.87 31.50
N ALA A 136 -18.31 15.02 31.02
CA ALA A 136 -18.59 16.31 31.64
C ALA A 136 -20.08 16.66 31.63
N LEU A 137 -20.81 16.40 30.53
CA LEU A 137 -22.25 16.59 30.46
C LEU A 137 -23.02 15.67 31.39
N ILE A 138 -22.63 14.39 31.52
CA ILE A 138 -23.23 13.47 32.49
C ILE A 138 -23.07 14.01 33.90
N VAL A 139 -21.86 14.48 34.24
CA VAL A 139 -21.56 15.07 35.55
C VAL A 139 -22.41 16.32 35.81
N ILE A 140 -22.55 17.22 34.83
CA ILE A 140 -23.41 18.41 34.93
C ILE A 140 -24.88 18.02 35.08
N ALA A 141 -25.37 17.06 34.28
CA ALA A 141 -26.75 16.58 34.35
C ALA A 141 -27.07 15.93 35.69
N LEU A 142 -26.17 15.09 36.22
CA LEU A 142 -26.29 14.52 37.57
C LEU A 142 -26.31 15.64 38.62
N GLY A 143 -25.45 16.66 38.49
CA GLY A 143 -25.47 17.85 39.34
C GLY A 143 -26.82 18.55 39.33
N ILE A 144 -27.40 18.79 38.15
CA ILE A 144 -28.72 19.44 37.98
C ILE A 144 -29.83 18.58 38.60
N VAL A 145 -29.86 17.27 38.33
CA VAL A 145 -30.86 16.34 38.87
C VAL A 145 -30.83 16.36 40.40
N ILE A 146 -29.62 16.33 40.99
CA ILE A 146 -29.48 16.36 42.44
C ILE A 146 -29.95 17.70 43.01
N VAL A 147 -29.59 18.84 42.39
CA VAL A 147 -30.12 20.16 42.77
C VAL A 147 -31.65 20.20 42.68
N PHE A 148 -32.25 19.61 41.64
CA PHE A 148 -33.70 19.53 41.48
C PHE A 148 -34.36 18.68 42.57
N VAL A 149 -33.80 17.50 42.88
CA VAL A 149 -34.22 16.64 44.00
C VAL A 149 -34.10 17.40 45.33
N MET A 150 -33.09 18.25 45.49
CA MET A 150 -32.91 19.07 46.69
C MET A 150 -33.94 20.18 46.81
N ILE A 151 -34.24 20.91 45.73
CA ILE A 151 -35.26 21.96 45.70
C ILE A 151 -36.64 21.35 46.02
N THR A 152 -36.97 20.24 45.38
CA THR A 152 -38.22 19.51 45.65
C THR A 152 -38.27 19.01 47.09
N LEU A 153 -37.22 18.38 47.61
CA LEU A 153 -37.17 17.97 49.02
C LEU A 153 -37.32 19.14 49.99
N LYS A 154 -36.80 20.34 49.67
CA LYS A 154 -36.95 21.55 50.49
C LYS A 154 -38.37 22.12 50.42
N TYR A 155 -39.04 22.02 49.27
CA TYR A 155 -40.41 22.49 49.07
C TYR A 155 -41.45 21.55 49.72
N TYR A 156 -41.19 20.24 49.71
CA TYR A 156 -42.08 19.21 50.28
C TYR A 156 -41.95 19.00 51.81
N VAL A 157 -41.22 19.86 52.54
CA VAL A 157 -40.96 19.76 54.01
C VAL A 157 -42.22 19.87 54.87
N ARG A 158 -43.39 20.13 54.30
CA ARG A 158 -44.66 20.21 55.03
C ARG A 158 -45.21 18.84 55.47
N ASN A 159 -44.67 17.72 54.95
CA ASN A 159 -45.16 16.37 55.24
C ASN A 159 -44.21 15.60 56.19
N THR A 160 -44.74 14.99 57.26
CA THR A 160 -43.97 14.42 58.40
C THR A 160 -43.11 13.21 58.04
N GLN A 161 -43.51 12.41 57.04
CA GLN A 161 -42.72 11.24 56.61
C GLN A 161 -41.43 11.62 55.86
N LEU A 162 -41.43 12.76 55.15
CA LEU A 162 -40.27 13.25 54.40
C LEU A 162 -39.12 13.77 55.30
N LYS A 163 -39.39 14.06 56.58
CA LYS A 163 -38.35 14.45 57.55
C LYS A 163 -37.40 13.30 57.89
N VAL A 164 -37.88 12.05 57.87
CA VAL A 164 -37.08 10.86 58.18
C VAL A 164 -36.14 10.53 57.01
N THR A 165 -36.66 10.56 55.78
CA THR A 165 -35.86 10.39 54.55
C THR A 165 -34.81 11.49 54.41
N ARG A 166 -35.17 12.75 54.68
CA ARG A 166 -34.20 13.86 54.70
C ARG A 166 -33.04 13.58 55.65
N LYS A 167 -33.30 13.15 56.89
CA LYS A 167 -32.25 12.83 57.89
C LYS A 167 -31.34 11.67 57.46
N ARG A 168 -31.84 10.65 56.76
CA ARG A 168 -31.01 9.56 56.24
C ARG A 168 -30.12 10.01 55.09
N VAL A 169 -30.67 10.75 54.13
CA VAL A 169 -29.93 11.29 52.97
C VAL A 169 -28.86 12.29 53.42
N THR A 170 -29.18 13.17 54.38
CA THR A 170 -28.20 14.06 55.01
C THR A 170 -27.18 13.33 55.89
N ARG A 171 -27.42 12.11 56.35
CA ARG A 171 -26.35 11.39 57.07
C ARG A 171 -25.32 10.81 56.10
N LEU A 172 -25.78 10.30 54.96
CA LEU A 172 -24.92 9.74 53.90
C LEU A 172 -24.08 10.83 53.22
N LEU A 173 -24.69 11.94 52.80
CA LEU A 173 -23.97 13.01 52.07
C LEU A 173 -22.92 13.72 52.92
N LYS A 174 -23.10 13.75 54.26
CA LYS A 174 -22.12 14.36 55.19
C LYS A 174 -20.85 13.54 55.32
N GLN A 175 -20.92 12.23 55.04
CA GLN A 175 -19.77 11.34 55.10
C GLN A 175 -18.93 11.38 53.81
N THR A 176 -19.46 11.95 52.73
CA THR A 176 -18.80 12.02 51.41
C THR A 176 -18.25 13.41 51.08
N ASP A 177 -18.39 14.38 51.98
CA ASP A 177 -17.96 15.77 51.79
C ASP A 177 -16.54 15.97 52.33
N PHE A 178 -15.60 16.27 51.42
CA PHE A 178 -14.18 16.47 51.74
C PHE A 178 -13.77 17.95 51.73
N ILE A 179 -14.61 18.86 51.21
CA ILE A 179 -14.22 20.26 50.89
C ILE A 179 -14.94 21.29 51.78
N GLY A 180 -16.05 20.94 52.44
CA GLY A 180 -16.68 21.78 53.46
C GLY A 180 -16.94 21.00 54.73
N GLU A 181 -16.86 21.66 55.89
CA GLU A 181 -17.19 21.10 57.22
C GLU A 181 -18.70 20.75 57.38
N GLY A 182 -19.34 20.25 56.34
CA GLY A 182 -20.72 19.78 56.34
C GLY A 182 -21.78 20.89 56.34
N GLU A 183 -21.40 22.14 56.09
CA GLU A 183 -22.34 23.28 55.93
C GLU A 183 -22.95 23.34 54.52
N LEU A 184 -22.21 22.90 53.48
CA LEU A 184 -22.64 22.90 52.09
C LEU A 184 -22.52 21.51 51.48
N TRP A 185 -23.62 20.75 51.55
CA TRP A 185 -23.87 19.41 50.95
C TRP A 185 -23.53 19.26 49.45
N MET A 186 -23.21 20.37 48.78
CA MET A 186 -22.73 20.45 47.41
C MET A 186 -21.26 20.01 47.28
N GLY A 187 -20.46 20.09 48.36
CA GLY A 187 -19.02 19.80 48.35
C GLY A 187 -18.71 18.34 48.01
N GLY A 188 -19.44 17.39 48.59
CA GLY A 188 -19.25 15.95 48.34
C GLY A 188 -19.49 15.53 46.88
N ILE A 189 -20.49 16.12 46.24
CA ILE A 189 -20.82 15.86 44.82
C ILE A 189 -19.79 16.49 43.90
N ALA A 190 -19.33 17.70 44.23
CA ALA A 190 -18.24 18.34 43.53
C ALA A 190 -16.97 17.49 43.59
N THR A 191 -16.63 16.91 44.74
CA THR A 191 -15.46 16.00 44.86
C THR A 191 -15.59 14.73 44.03
N ILE A 192 -16.74 14.08 44.01
CA ILE A 192 -16.93 12.86 43.17
C ILE A 192 -16.81 13.22 41.69
N SER A 193 -17.38 14.35 41.29
CA SER A 193 -17.32 14.88 39.93
C SER A 193 -15.88 15.17 39.50
N ILE A 194 -15.12 15.84 40.36
CA ILE A 194 -13.69 16.13 40.16
C ILE A 194 -12.89 14.83 40.09
N ALA A 195 -13.16 13.85 40.95
CA ALA A 195 -12.44 12.58 40.95
C ALA A 195 -12.67 11.77 39.65
N ILE A 196 -13.90 11.74 39.14
CA ILE A 196 -14.23 11.08 37.86
C ILE A 196 -13.50 11.78 36.71
N LEU A 197 -13.57 13.12 36.65
CA LEU A 197 -12.88 13.90 35.60
C LEU A 197 -11.36 13.75 35.69
N ALA A 198 -10.77 13.74 36.88
CA ALA A 198 -9.35 13.55 37.09
C ALA A 198 -8.89 12.14 36.67
N THR A 199 -9.68 11.11 37.00
CA THR A 199 -9.39 9.73 36.59
C THR A 199 -9.44 9.59 35.07
N PHE A 200 -10.46 10.17 34.42
CA PHE A 200 -10.57 10.19 32.97
C PHE A 200 -9.37 10.93 32.33
N ALA A 201 -9.06 12.14 32.83
CA ALA A 201 -7.94 12.93 32.33
C ALA A 201 -6.61 12.18 32.48
N TYR A 202 -6.40 11.45 33.58
CA TYR A 202 -5.22 10.63 33.79
C TYR A 202 -5.12 9.48 32.79
N ILE A 203 -6.21 8.73 32.59
CA ILE A 203 -6.25 7.61 31.62
C ILE A 203 -6.00 8.12 30.20
N PHE A 204 -6.66 9.21 29.81
CA PHE A 204 -6.48 9.83 28.50
C PHE A 204 -5.04 10.32 28.32
N SER A 205 -4.48 11.04 29.28
CA SER A 205 -3.13 11.58 29.20
C SER A 205 -2.07 10.48 29.11
N SER A 206 -2.24 9.39 29.87
CA SER A 206 -1.33 8.23 29.81
C SER A 206 -1.41 7.53 28.46
N ALA A 207 -2.63 7.28 27.95
CA ALA A 207 -2.82 6.68 26.63
C ALA A 207 -2.32 7.58 25.49
N TYR A 208 -2.49 8.90 25.63
CA TYR A 208 -1.96 9.89 24.70
C TYR A 208 -0.43 9.92 24.73
N PHE A 209 0.19 9.89 25.92
CA PHE A 209 1.65 9.85 26.06
C PHE A 209 2.27 8.65 25.34
N GLN A 210 1.63 7.48 25.43
CA GLN A 210 2.06 6.26 24.73
C GLN A 210 1.95 6.33 23.18
N ARG A 211 1.42 7.42 22.63
CA ARG A 211 1.38 7.69 21.18
C ARG A 211 2.56 8.52 20.66
N TYR A 212 3.57 8.72 21.49
CA TYR A 212 4.86 9.27 21.11
C TYR A 212 5.92 8.16 21.11
N PRO A 213 6.85 8.13 20.15
CA PRO A 213 6.89 8.88 18.89
C PRO A 213 5.94 8.26 17.84
N ILE A 214 5.53 9.02 16.82
CA ILE A 214 4.57 8.54 15.79
C ILE A 214 5.10 7.31 15.04
N GLU A 215 6.41 7.22 14.90
CA GLU A 215 7.17 6.16 14.24
C GLU A 215 6.97 4.78 14.89
N ARG A 216 6.54 4.72 16.16
CA ARG A 216 6.32 3.47 16.91
C ARG A 216 4.84 3.11 17.08
N VAL A 217 3.92 3.92 16.54
CA VAL A 217 2.48 3.74 16.73
C VAL A 217 1.89 2.89 15.59
N ASN A 218 1.76 1.59 15.85
CA ASN A 218 1.21 0.64 14.87
C ASN A 218 -0.31 0.37 15.03
N SER A 219 -0.99 1.02 15.98
CA SER A 219 -2.41 0.77 16.28
C SER A 219 -3.24 2.06 16.28
N PRO A 220 -4.52 2.02 15.84
CA PRO A 220 -5.40 3.19 15.85
C PRO A 220 -5.71 3.67 17.29
N ALA A 221 -5.91 4.98 17.45
CA ALA A 221 -6.20 5.62 18.74
C ALA A 221 -7.64 5.36 19.22
N ASN A 222 -7.88 4.17 19.77
CA ASN A 222 -9.19 3.75 20.27
C ASN A 222 -9.63 4.47 21.57
N PHE A 223 -8.78 5.30 22.15
CA PHE A 223 -9.08 6.10 23.34
C PHE A 223 -9.50 7.54 22.99
N ALA A 224 -9.59 7.88 21.72
CA ALA A 224 -10.02 9.19 21.23
C ALA A 224 -11.03 9.05 20.09
N CYS A 225 -11.75 10.14 19.80
CA CYS A 225 -12.67 10.20 18.65
C CYS A 225 -11.94 10.11 17.31
N ASP A 226 -10.74 10.68 17.24
CA ASP A 226 -9.89 10.58 16.07
C ASP A 226 -8.94 9.39 16.22
N THR A 227 -9.14 8.35 15.42
CA THR A 227 -8.32 7.14 15.45
C THR A 227 -6.94 7.34 14.84
N THR A 228 -6.72 8.45 14.14
CA THR A 228 -5.41 8.86 13.59
C THR A 228 -4.64 9.78 14.55
N LEU A 229 -5.17 9.97 15.76
CA LEU A 229 -4.56 10.81 16.77
C LEU A 229 -3.18 10.28 17.18
N THR A 230 -2.19 11.14 17.03
CA THR A 230 -0.82 10.91 17.46
C THR A 230 -0.41 11.99 18.45
N ASN A 231 0.55 11.64 19.32
CA ASN A 231 1.08 12.55 20.31
C ASN A 231 2.46 13.02 19.87
N ALA A 232 2.52 13.80 18.81
CA ALA A 232 3.76 14.37 18.30
C ALA A 232 3.46 15.67 17.53
N GLN A 233 4.30 16.69 17.72
CA GLN A 233 4.39 17.77 16.74
C GLN A 233 5.37 17.32 15.65
N PHE A 234 4.99 17.53 14.40
CA PHE A 234 5.80 17.07 13.29
C PHE A 234 5.76 18.03 12.11
N SER A 235 6.83 17.97 11.34
CA SER A 235 6.96 18.67 10.07
C SER A 235 7.34 17.65 9.02
N SER A 236 6.41 17.36 8.11
CA SER A 236 6.68 16.54 6.94
C SER A 236 7.03 17.42 5.75
N GLY A 237 8.06 17.03 5.00
CA GLY A 237 8.50 17.73 3.80
C GLY A 237 8.65 16.76 2.65
N LEU A 238 7.98 17.04 1.52
CA LEU A 238 8.37 16.49 0.23
C LEU A 238 9.54 17.32 -0.27
N MET A 239 10.73 16.74 -0.30
CA MET A 239 11.92 17.44 -0.76
C MET A 239 12.30 17.01 -2.16
N SER A 240 12.45 17.99 -3.05
CA SER A 240 13.06 17.78 -4.35
C SER A 240 14.54 17.45 -4.16
N LEU A 241 15.07 16.53 -4.97
CA LEU A 241 16.50 16.18 -5.03
C LEU A 241 17.42 17.38 -5.33
N THR A 242 16.85 18.52 -5.76
CA THR A 242 17.57 19.74 -6.12
C THR A 242 17.81 20.71 -4.96
N VAL A 243 17.15 20.51 -3.82
CA VAL A 243 17.29 21.37 -2.63
C VAL A 243 18.24 20.69 -1.64
N SER A 244 19.28 21.42 -1.22
CA SER A 244 20.19 20.91 -0.20
C SER A 244 19.44 20.70 1.12
N PRO A 245 19.61 19.52 1.77
CA PRO A 245 19.02 19.28 3.07
C PRO A 245 19.62 20.23 4.10
N ASN A 246 18.85 20.56 5.13
CA ASN A 246 19.38 21.24 6.30
C ASN A 246 20.40 20.35 7.02
N ASP A 247 21.32 20.94 7.79
CA ASP A 247 22.40 20.21 8.47
C ASP A 247 21.88 19.07 9.37
N ASP A 248 20.72 19.26 10.00
CA ASP A 248 20.04 18.26 10.84
C ASP A 248 19.38 17.12 10.05
N GLN A 249 19.18 17.28 8.75
CA GLN A 249 18.57 16.27 7.88
C GLN A 249 19.62 15.46 7.10
N VAL A 250 20.86 15.94 6.98
CA VAL A 250 21.95 15.27 6.25
C VAL A 250 22.09 13.79 6.64
N PRO A 251 22.05 13.38 7.93
CA PRO A 251 22.17 11.98 8.30
C PRO A 251 21.03 11.12 7.75
N MET A 252 19.80 11.64 7.76
CA MET A 252 18.64 10.94 7.19
C MET A 252 18.76 10.76 5.67
N PHE A 253 19.26 11.78 4.96
CA PHE A 253 19.49 11.67 3.52
C PHE A 253 20.61 10.68 3.19
N ASN A 254 21.64 10.59 4.04
CA ASN A 254 22.68 9.58 3.90
C ASN A 254 22.11 8.16 4.08
N LEU A 255 21.21 7.95 5.06
CA LEU A 255 20.51 6.67 5.22
C LEU A 255 19.67 6.32 3.99
N LEU A 256 18.85 7.25 3.49
CA LEU A 256 18.07 7.06 2.26
C LEU A 256 18.96 6.74 1.05
N ASN A 257 20.08 7.46 0.89
CA ASN A 257 21.02 7.26 -0.21
C ASN A 257 21.82 5.95 -0.09
N ALA A 258 22.04 5.47 1.13
CA ALA A 258 22.73 4.21 1.41
C ALA A 258 21.82 2.99 1.30
N GLN A 259 20.50 3.17 1.34
CA GLN A 259 19.53 2.08 1.25
C GLN A 259 19.68 1.33 -0.08
N GLN A 260 20.10 0.06 0.01
CA GLN A 260 20.23 -0.79 -1.16
C GLN A 260 18.85 -1.27 -1.62
N LEU A 261 18.52 -0.99 -2.87
CA LEU A 261 17.24 -1.38 -3.45
C LEU A 261 17.37 -2.66 -4.28
N THR A 262 16.41 -3.56 -4.12
CA THR A 262 16.27 -4.78 -4.92
C THR A 262 15.01 -4.66 -5.76
N VAL A 263 15.17 -4.78 -7.08
CA VAL A 263 14.04 -4.85 -8.01
C VAL A 263 13.57 -6.29 -8.13
N HIS A 264 12.25 -6.48 -8.22
CA HIS A 264 11.59 -7.74 -8.53
C HIS A 264 10.72 -7.53 -9.76
N LEU A 265 10.91 -8.33 -10.79
CA LEU A 265 10.16 -8.28 -12.03
C LEU A 265 9.46 -9.62 -12.21
N ASP A 266 8.15 -9.59 -12.29
CA ASP A 266 7.36 -10.80 -12.44
C ASP A 266 6.64 -10.82 -13.78
N LEU A 267 6.76 -11.90 -14.52
CA LEU A 267 5.96 -12.18 -15.71
C LEU A 267 4.95 -13.24 -15.34
N THR A 268 3.67 -12.99 -15.61
CA THR A 268 2.59 -13.92 -15.32
C THR A 268 1.96 -14.45 -16.60
N ASN A 269 1.53 -15.70 -16.52
CA ASN A 269 0.93 -16.43 -17.63
C ASN A 269 1.82 -16.39 -18.88
N THR A 270 3.05 -16.88 -18.71
CA THR A 270 4.07 -16.94 -19.76
C THR A 270 4.77 -18.28 -19.78
N LEU A 271 5.26 -18.67 -20.96
CA LEU A 271 6.09 -19.86 -21.17
C LEU A 271 7.59 -19.56 -21.13
N PHE A 272 7.99 -18.29 -20.92
CA PHE A 272 9.40 -17.98 -20.70
C PHE A 272 9.94 -18.69 -19.45
N THR A 273 11.14 -19.23 -19.60
CA THR A 273 11.93 -19.92 -18.59
C THR A 273 13.22 -19.15 -18.30
N CYS A 274 13.82 -19.38 -17.14
CA CYS A 274 15.15 -18.90 -16.78
C CYS A 274 16.26 -19.50 -17.65
N SER A 275 16.00 -20.65 -18.30
CA SER A 275 16.92 -21.21 -19.30
C SER A 275 16.90 -20.45 -20.62
N ASP A 276 15.85 -19.69 -20.90
CA ASP A 276 15.84 -18.77 -22.02
C ASP A 276 16.86 -17.66 -21.77
N SER A 277 17.37 -17.00 -22.81
CA SER A 277 18.30 -15.87 -22.67
C SER A 277 17.59 -14.63 -22.15
N VAL A 278 17.22 -14.70 -20.87
CA VAL A 278 16.72 -13.63 -20.02
C VAL A 278 17.93 -12.82 -19.57
N THR A 279 17.99 -11.57 -20.00
CA THR A 279 19.10 -10.68 -19.65
C THR A 279 18.57 -9.37 -19.08
N LEU A 280 19.04 -9.02 -17.88
CA LEU A 280 18.75 -7.74 -17.26
C LEU A 280 19.94 -6.81 -17.44
N MET A 281 19.71 -5.67 -18.09
CA MET A 281 20.73 -4.70 -18.41
C MET A 281 20.38 -3.33 -17.83
N GLN A 282 21.39 -2.58 -17.42
CA GLN A 282 21.29 -1.15 -17.13
C GLN A 282 21.68 -0.35 -18.38
N ASN A 283 20.81 0.54 -18.83
CA ASN A 283 21.13 1.54 -19.85
C ASN A 283 21.85 2.74 -19.20
N ARG A 284 23.08 3.02 -19.65
CA ARG A 284 23.88 4.20 -19.29
C ARG A 284 24.23 4.98 -20.55
N GLY A 285 23.27 5.74 -21.06
CA GLY A 285 23.42 6.48 -22.31
C GLY A 285 23.69 5.55 -23.50
N ALA A 286 24.88 5.62 -24.09
CA ALA A 286 25.29 4.78 -25.22
C ALA A 286 25.83 3.39 -24.82
N SER A 287 25.95 3.09 -23.52
CA SER A 287 26.49 1.83 -23.02
C SER A 287 25.44 1.03 -22.24
N GLN A 288 25.52 -0.30 -22.32
CA GLN A 288 24.67 -1.20 -21.55
C GLN A 288 25.55 -2.05 -20.62
N LEU A 289 25.13 -2.18 -19.36
CA LEU A 289 25.84 -2.96 -18.35
C LEU A 289 24.95 -4.12 -17.90
N LEU A 290 25.45 -5.35 -17.95
CA LEU A 290 24.73 -6.51 -17.43
C LEU A 290 24.60 -6.41 -15.90
N ILE A 291 23.38 -6.57 -15.38
CA ILE A 291 23.12 -6.63 -13.94
C ILE A 291 23.00 -8.11 -13.56
N PRO A 292 23.75 -8.60 -12.57
CA PRO A 292 23.55 -9.94 -12.02
C PRO A 292 22.12 -10.07 -11.47
N SER A 293 21.36 -11.01 -12.01
CA SER A 293 19.97 -11.28 -11.62
C SER A 293 19.79 -12.73 -11.20
N THR A 294 18.94 -12.96 -10.22
CA THR A 294 18.40 -14.27 -9.87
C THR A 294 17.07 -14.47 -10.59
N CYS A 295 16.83 -15.66 -11.10
CA CYS A 295 15.63 -16.00 -11.83
C CYS A 295 14.99 -17.25 -11.22
N VAL A 296 13.68 -17.20 -11.01
CA VAL A 296 12.88 -18.27 -10.40
C VAL A 296 11.64 -18.51 -11.26
N GLU A 297 11.38 -19.76 -11.60
CA GLU A 297 10.18 -20.19 -12.32
C GLU A 297 9.17 -20.84 -11.38
N SER A 298 7.88 -20.54 -11.58
CA SER A 298 6.79 -21.20 -10.88
C SER A 298 5.55 -21.26 -11.76
N ASN A 299 5.14 -22.46 -12.19
CA ASN A 299 3.88 -22.78 -12.89
C ASN A 299 3.29 -21.61 -13.73
N GLY A 300 4.00 -21.24 -14.80
CA GLY A 300 3.55 -20.19 -15.72
C GLY A 300 3.83 -18.76 -15.28
N SER A 301 4.66 -18.58 -14.26
CA SER A 301 5.19 -17.29 -13.82
C SER A 301 6.72 -17.33 -13.76
N LEU A 302 7.35 -16.22 -14.15
CA LEU A 302 8.79 -16.01 -14.14
C LEU A 302 9.11 -14.81 -13.26
N SER A 303 9.85 -15.01 -12.19
CA SER A 303 10.26 -13.97 -11.24
C SER A 303 11.75 -13.71 -11.36
N ILE A 304 12.13 -12.46 -11.62
CA ILE A 304 13.51 -12.02 -11.79
C ILE A 304 13.80 -10.96 -10.75
N SER A 305 14.84 -11.18 -9.94
CA SER A 305 15.23 -10.23 -8.90
C SER A 305 16.69 -9.83 -9.04
N ALA A 306 16.98 -8.56 -8.79
CA ALA A 306 18.32 -8.01 -8.91
C ALA A 306 18.53 -6.83 -7.98
N VAL A 307 19.77 -6.69 -7.50
CA VAL A 307 20.17 -5.54 -6.70
C VAL A 307 20.48 -4.37 -7.63
N LEU A 308 19.87 -3.22 -7.38
CA LEU A 308 20.07 -2.02 -8.19
C LEU A 308 21.42 -1.36 -7.86
N PRO A 309 22.16 -0.90 -8.88
CA PRO A 309 23.43 -0.20 -8.68
C PRO A 309 23.25 1.26 -8.24
N SER A 310 22.06 1.84 -8.43
CA SER A 310 21.72 3.23 -8.10
C SER A 310 20.21 3.41 -7.99
N HIS A 311 19.76 4.45 -7.29
CA HIS A 311 18.33 4.81 -7.18
C HIS A 311 17.74 5.39 -8.47
N VAL A 312 18.59 5.99 -9.31
CA VAL A 312 18.20 6.47 -10.64
C VAL A 312 18.80 5.52 -11.67
N VAL A 313 17.95 4.78 -12.38
CA VAL A 313 18.39 3.72 -13.29
C VAL A 313 17.35 3.42 -14.36
N THR A 314 17.80 3.24 -15.59
CA THR A 314 16.96 2.66 -16.65
C THR A 314 17.36 1.19 -16.85
N LEU A 315 16.45 0.30 -16.55
CA LEU A 315 16.59 -1.14 -16.74
C LEU A 315 16.00 -1.56 -18.07
N GLN A 316 16.62 -2.56 -18.68
CA GLN A 316 16.15 -3.22 -19.88
C GLN A 316 16.21 -4.72 -19.65
N LEU A 317 15.03 -5.35 -19.61
CA LEU A 317 14.89 -6.79 -19.55
C LEU A 317 14.66 -7.31 -20.97
N SER A 318 15.64 -8.02 -21.52
CA SER A 318 15.54 -8.63 -22.84
C SER A 318 15.29 -10.13 -22.70
N LEU A 319 14.18 -10.57 -23.30
CA LEU A 319 13.70 -11.94 -23.39
C LEU A 319 13.78 -12.39 -24.84
N THR A 320 14.44 -13.52 -25.09
CA THR A 320 14.54 -14.07 -26.45
C THR A 320 13.49 -15.15 -26.63
N GLY A 321 12.59 -14.97 -27.58
CA GLY A 321 11.46 -15.87 -27.81
C GLY A 321 10.21 -15.11 -28.22
N ILE A 322 9.23 -15.85 -28.73
CA ILE A 322 7.94 -15.33 -29.21
C ILE A 322 6.80 -15.61 -28.23
N GLU A 323 7.14 -16.02 -27.00
CA GLU A 323 6.16 -16.41 -25.99
C GLU A 323 5.29 -15.23 -25.54
N ILE A 324 4.04 -15.54 -25.22
CA ILE A 324 3.07 -14.56 -24.76
C ILE A 324 3.30 -14.27 -23.27
N ILE A 325 3.06 -13.01 -22.88
CA ILE A 325 3.08 -12.57 -21.48
C ILE A 325 1.70 -11.98 -21.17
N GLY A 326 0.98 -12.62 -20.26
CA GLY A 326 -0.38 -12.20 -19.86
C GLY A 326 -0.42 -11.05 -18.87
N GLY A 327 0.61 -10.88 -18.05
CA GLY A 327 0.71 -9.78 -17.09
C GLY A 327 2.15 -9.52 -16.64
N PHE A 328 2.40 -8.31 -16.15
CA PHE A 328 3.70 -7.85 -15.69
C PHE A 328 3.60 -7.29 -14.28
N GLY A 329 4.46 -7.74 -13.36
CA GLY A 329 4.60 -7.24 -12.00
C GLY A 329 5.93 -6.51 -11.83
N PHE A 330 5.88 -5.37 -11.14
CA PHE A 330 7.05 -4.62 -10.73
C PHE A 330 7.05 -4.45 -9.21
N GLY A 331 8.09 -4.96 -8.57
CA GLY A 331 8.35 -4.81 -7.15
C GLY A 331 9.67 -4.10 -6.89
N LEU A 332 9.72 -3.35 -5.79
CA LEU A 332 10.92 -2.70 -5.31
C LEU A 332 10.98 -2.84 -3.80
N THR A 333 12.03 -3.47 -3.29
CA THR A 333 12.24 -3.65 -1.86
C THR A 333 13.55 -3.04 -1.38
N GLY A 334 13.58 -2.57 -0.14
CA GLY A 334 14.77 -2.02 0.50
C GLY A 334 14.67 -2.16 2.01
N PRO A 335 15.69 -2.71 2.70
CA PRO A 335 15.63 -2.85 4.14
C PRO A 335 15.68 -1.48 4.83
N GLY A 336 14.92 -1.32 5.89
CA GLY A 336 14.97 -0.18 6.78
C GLY A 336 16.30 -0.13 7.54
N ALA A 337 16.55 1.01 8.16
CA ALA A 337 17.77 1.25 8.92
C ALA A 337 17.47 2.10 10.15
N TYR A 338 18.27 1.92 11.20
CA TYR A 338 18.20 2.73 12.40
C TYR A 338 19.60 3.26 12.70
N GLN A 339 19.70 4.56 12.97
CA GLN A 339 20.93 5.20 13.38
C GLN A 339 20.63 6.20 14.50
N GLU A 340 21.45 6.16 15.54
CA GLU A 340 21.42 7.10 16.66
C GLU A 340 22.73 7.88 16.62
N GLU A 341 22.67 9.20 16.63
CA GLU A 341 23.84 10.06 16.47
C GLU A 341 24.04 10.97 17.69
N ASP A 342 25.01 10.61 18.52
CA ASP A 342 25.35 11.29 19.79
C ASP A 342 25.78 12.77 19.64
N THR A 343 26.07 13.23 18.41
CA THR A 343 26.63 14.58 18.18
C THR A 343 25.60 15.63 17.80
N LEU A 344 24.41 15.22 17.36
CA LEU A 344 23.33 16.09 16.88
C LEU A 344 22.02 15.91 17.67
N ASP A 345 22.03 15.10 18.74
CA ASP A 345 20.85 14.73 19.56
C ASP A 345 19.66 14.30 18.68
N GLY A 346 19.92 13.37 17.74
CA GLY A 346 18.97 12.91 16.75
C GLY A 346 18.87 11.39 16.66
N ILE A 347 17.63 10.88 16.64
CA ILE A 347 17.33 9.47 16.34
C ILE A 347 16.80 9.39 14.91
N TYR A 348 17.41 8.58 14.06
CA TYR A 348 17.07 8.46 12.64
C TYR A 348 16.54 7.06 12.32
N THR A 349 15.29 6.97 11.88
CA THR A 349 14.64 5.72 11.50
C THR A 349 14.22 5.74 10.03
N LEU A 350 14.80 4.86 9.22
CA LEU A 350 14.42 4.62 7.84
C LEU A 350 13.47 3.41 7.78
N ALA A 351 12.27 3.61 7.23
CA ALA A 351 11.31 2.53 7.04
C ALA A 351 11.75 1.56 5.92
N ASP A 352 11.31 0.31 6.02
CA ASP A 352 11.42 -0.64 4.91
C ASP A 352 10.69 -0.08 3.68
N LEU A 353 11.30 -0.24 2.51
CA LEU A 353 10.62 -0.07 1.22
C LEU A 353 10.09 -1.44 0.78
N ASP A 354 8.78 -1.51 0.52
CA ASP A 354 8.08 -2.66 -0.01
C ASP A 354 6.98 -2.16 -0.94
N LEU A 355 7.34 -1.97 -2.20
CA LEU A 355 6.45 -1.58 -3.27
C LEU A 355 6.21 -2.81 -4.15
N ASN A 356 4.95 -3.09 -4.47
CA ASN A 356 4.60 -4.06 -5.49
C ASN A 356 3.44 -3.55 -6.35
N GLN A 357 3.55 -3.71 -7.66
CA GLN A 357 2.50 -3.30 -8.58
C GLN A 357 2.36 -4.28 -9.73
N ALA A 358 1.14 -4.77 -9.90
CA ALA A 358 0.78 -5.66 -11.00
C ALA A 358 0.07 -4.88 -12.12
N PHE A 359 0.47 -5.14 -13.35
CA PHE A 359 -0.07 -4.56 -14.57
C PHE A 359 -0.67 -5.68 -15.42
N SER A 360 -1.98 -5.63 -15.61
CA SER A 360 -2.70 -6.49 -16.54
C SER A 360 -3.92 -5.75 -17.09
N VAL A 361 -4.30 -6.04 -18.33
CA VAL A 361 -5.45 -5.41 -18.99
C VAL A 361 -6.32 -6.49 -19.62
N SER A 362 -7.61 -6.48 -19.29
CA SER A 362 -8.58 -7.43 -19.84
C SER A 362 -8.62 -7.35 -21.36
N GLY A 363 -8.57 -8.51 -22.03
CA GLY A 363 -8.64 -8.56 -23.50
C GLY A 363 -7.32 -8.28 -24.22
N ARG A 364 -6.23 -7.97 -23.51
CA ARG A 364 -4.94 -7.58 -24.09
C ARG A 364 -3.78 -8.37 -23.48
N ILE A 365 -2.68 -8.44 -24.23
CA ILE A 365 -1.40 -9.05 -23.81
C ILE A 365 -0.32 -7.99 -23.75
N LEU A 366 0.78 -8.27 -23.04
CA LEU A 366 1.92 -7.37 -23.02
C LEU A 366 2.54 -7.25 -24.43
N SER A 367 2.86 -6.04 -24.84
CA SER A 367 3.57 -5.75 -26.09
C SER A 367 5.02 -6.27 -26.04
N GLN A 368 5.70 -6.25 -27.19
CA GLN A 368 7.11 -6.64 -27.28
C GLN A 368 8.09 -5.55 -26.81
N GLN A 369 7.66 -4.30 -26.71
CA GLN A 369 8.51 -3.18 -26.27
C GLN A 369 7.78 -2.28 -25.26
N PRO A 370 7.32 -2.83 -24.13
CA PRO A 370 6.62 -2.04 -23.13
C PRO A 370 7.60 -1.14 -22.38
N SER A 371 7.13 0.04 -22.01
CA SER A 371 7.90 1.03 -21.25
C SER A 371 7.15 1.45 -19.99
N PHE A 372 7.80 1.30 -18.84
CA PHE A 372 7.28 1.70 -17.54
C PHE A 372 8.21 2.75 -16.93
N ALA A 373 7.63 3.73 -16.24
CA ALA A 373 8.38 4.70 -15.46
C ALA A 373 7.90 4.70 -14.02
N VAL A 374 8.85 4.64 -13.09
CA VAL A 374 8.68 4.66 -11.64
C VAL A 374 9.40 5.91 -11.15
N GLN A 375 8.74 6.70 -10.33
CA GLN A 375 9.33 7.89 -9.71
C GLN A 375 9.36 7.66 -8.20
N LEU A 376 10.56 7.68 -7.63
CA LEU A 376 10.78 7.59 -6.20
C LEU A 376 10.93 8.98 -5.60
N SER A 377 10.11 9.30 -4.61
CA SER A 377 10.16 10.54 -3.85
C SER A 377 10.58 10.24 -2.42
N LYS A 378 11.51 11.05 -1.90
CA LYS A 378 11.94 10.99 -0.51
C LYS A 378 10.94 11.76 0.35
N LEU A 379 10.34 11.10 1.31
CA LEU A 379 9.52 11.74 2.33
C LEU A 379 10.28 11.67 3.65
N VAL A 380 10.65 12.82 4.18
CA VAL A 380 11.29 12.94 5.49
C VAL A 380 10.33 13.63 6.44
N ASN A 381 10.16 13.04 7.61
CA ASN A 381 9.41 13.57 8.72
C ASN A 381 10.34 13.87 9.89
N ARG A 382 10.09 15.00 10.53
CA ARG A 382 10.74 15.39 11.77
C ARG A 382 9.69 15.44 12.87
N THR A 383 9.93 14.70 13.93
CA THR A 383 9.13 14.65 15.16
C THR A 383 9.89 15.38 16.26
N TYR A 384 9.29 16.46 16.78
CA TYR A 384 9.90 17.27 17.82
C TYR A 384 9.78 16.58 19.20
N PRO A 385 10.82 16.69 20.05
CA PRO A 385 10.80 16.10 21.38
C PRO A 385 9.72 16.73 22.27
N LEU A 386 9.23 15.94 23.23
CA LEU A 386 8.26 16.40 24.22
C LEU A 386 8.90 17.25 25.32
N ASP A 387 10.14 16.91 25.69
CA ASP A 387 10.95 17.64 26.69
C ASP A 387 12.22 18.23 26.05
N GLU A 388 12.74 19.33 26.60
CA GLU A 388 13.94 20.03 26.08
C GLU A 388 15.23 19.17 26.10
N ASN A 389 15.23 18.08 26.86
CA ASN A 389 16.37 17.16 26.99
C ASN A 389 16.26 15.91 26.10
N ASP A 390 15.13 15.71 25.43
CA ASP A 390 14.92 14.53 24.58
C ASP A 390 15.43 14.80 23.15
N ALA A 391 15.89 13.73 22.50
CA ALA A 391 16.38 13.80 21.13
C ALA A 391 15.24 14.06 20.13
N THR A 392 15.53 14.79 19.05
CA THR A 392 14.61 14.92 17.92
C THR A 392 14.57 13.62 17.13
N GLU A 393 13.38 13.11 16.83
CA GLU A 393 13.24 11.91 16.01
C GLU A 393 13.01 12.28 14.55
N PHE A 394 13.78 11.67 13.65
CA PHE A 394 13.61 11.78 12.21
C PHE A 394 13.16 10.43 11.67
N SER A 395 12.17 10.44 10.79
CA SER A 395 11.79 9.28 10.01
C SER A 395 11.80 9.55 8.51
N ALA A 396 12.12 8.53 7.73
CA ALA A 396 12.04 8.62 6.29
C ALA A 396 11.45 7.38 5.64
N ILE A 397 10.79 7.62 4.51
CA ILE A 397 10.20 6.58 3.66
C ILE A 397 10.31 7.00 2.19
N TRP A 398 10.39 6.01 1.31
CA TRP A 398 10.24 6.22 -0.12
C TRP A 398 8.77 6.13 -0.51
N THR A 399 8.28 7.13 -1.23
CA THR A 399 6.98 7.04 -1.89
C THR A 399 7.20 6.86 -3.38
N ALA A 400 6.47 5.92 -3.98
CA ALA A 400 6.63 5.60 -5.38
C ALA A 400 5.37 5.96 -6.17
N TYR A 401 5.57 6.51 -7.37
CA TYR A 401 4.52 6.73 -8.35
C TYR A 401 4.91 6.05 -9.66
N THR A 402 3.99 5.33 -10.29
CA THR A 402 4.24 4.68 -11.56
C THR A 402 3.38 5.28 -12.66
N SER A 403 3.97 5.42 -13.83
CA SER A 403 3.33 5.95 -15.04
C SER A 403 3.67 5.08 -16.23
N TYR A 404 2.67 4.81 -17.07
CA TYR A 404 2.81 4.00 -18.27
C TYR A 404 1.67 4.30 -19.26
N ASP A 405 1.89 4.01 -20.54
CA ASP A 405 0.85 4.09 -21.57
C ASP A 405 0.26 2.69 -21.81
N ILE A 406 -1.02 2.55 -21.51
CA ILE A 406 -1.76 1.28 -21.66
C ILE A 406 -1.76 0.81 -23.13
N ASN A 407 -1.90 1.71 -24.10
CA ASN A 407 -2.01 1.33 -25.52
C ASN A 407 -0.65 0.98 -26.12
N GLN A 408 0.42 1.57 -25.62
CA GLN A 408 1.77 1.18 -26.01
C GLN A 408 2.18 -0.16 -25.37
N ASN A 409 1.87 -0.33 -24.09
CA ASN A 409 2.36 -1.48 -23.32
C ASN A 409 1.52 -2.73 -23.51
N PHE A 410 0.22 -2.59 -23.82
CA PHE A 410 -0.70 -3.72 -23.99
C PHE A 410 -1.41 -3.66 -25.34
N ILE A 411 -1.25 -4.74 -26.11
CA ILE A 411 -1.79 -4.89 -27.46
C ILE A 411 -2.94 -5.89 -27.48
N ASP A 412 -3.86 -5.73 -28.42
CA ASP A 412 -4.96 -6.67 -28.62
C ASP A 412 -4.61 -7.77 -29.65
N GLU A 413 -5.56 -8.67 -29.90
CA GLU A 413 -5.39 -9.78 -30.85
C GLU A 413 -5.14 -9.32 -32.29
N ASN A 414 -5.71 -8.18 -32.70
CA ASN A 414 -5.53 -7.69 -34.07
C ASN A 414 -4.12 -7.18 -34.27
N ASP A 415 -3.61 -6.45 -33.29
CA ASP A 415 -2.23 -5.94 -33.30
C ASP A 415 -1.21 -7.08 -33.19
N TYR A 416 -1.50 -8.12 -32.39
CA TYR A 416 -0.64 -9.29 -32.23
C TYR A 416 -0.34 -10.01 -33.56
N LYS A 417 -1.31 -10.05 -34.49
CA LYS A 417 -1.15 -10.72 -35.80
C LYS A 417 -0.04 -10.11 -36.68
N TYR A 418 0.37 -8.87 -36.40
CA TYR A 418 1.40 -8.16 -37.16
C TYR A 418 2.74 -8.09 -36.44
N VAL A 419 2.85 -8.75 -35.28
CA VAL A 419 4.07 -8.80 -34.49
C VAL A 419 5.10 -9.69 -35.18
N THR A 420 6.27 -9.13 -35.49
CA THR A 420 7.33 -9.79 -36.28
C THR A 420 8.64 -9.97 -35.52
N SER A 421 8.78 -9.43 -34.31
CA SER A 421 10.02 -9.58 -33.55
C SER A 421 10.10 -10.92 -32.83
N LEU A 422 11.33 -11.43 -32.73
CA LEU A 422 11.67 -12.72 -32.12
C LEU A 422 12.01 -12.60 -30.62
N GLY A 423 11.65 -11.47 -30.00
CA GLY A 423 11.94 -11.20 -28.59
C GLY A 423 11.08 -10.08 -28.01
N THR A 424 11.07 -10.02 -26.69
CA THR A 424 10.41 -8.98 -25.89
C THR A 424 11.45 -8.21 -25.10
N THR A 425 11.42 -6.89 -25.16
CA THR A 425 12.32 -6.00 -24.43
C THR A 425 11.52 -5.04 -23.56
N ILE A 426 11.50 -5.29 -22.26
CA ILE A 426 10.79 -4.46 -21.27
C ILE A 426 11.74 -3.38 -20.77
N THR A 427 11.35 -2.11 -20.92
CA THR A 427 12.13 -0.96 -20.44
C THR A 427 11.49 -0.37 -19.19
N ILE A 428 12.27 -0.16 -18.14
CA ILE A 428 11.80 0.38 -16.85
C ILE A 428 12.72 1.51 -16.42
N GLY A 429 12.21 2.74 -16.38
CA GLY A 429 12.91 3.87 -15.77
C GLY A 429 12.54 4.00 -14.30
N ILE A 430 13.53 4.07 -13.42
CA ILE A 430 13.40 4.32 -11.97
C ILE A 430 14.10 5.63 -11.62
#